data_AF-A0A945IT87-F1
#
_entry.id   AF-A0A945IT87-F1
#
_cell.length_a   1.000
_cell.length_b   1.000
_cell.length_c   1.000
_cell.angle_alpha   90.00
_cell.angle_beta   90.00
_cell.angle_gamma   90.00
#
_symmetry.space_group_name_H-M   'P 1'
#
loop_
_entity.id
_entity.type
_entity.pdbx_description
1 polymer ?
#
loop_
_entity_poly.entity_id
_entity_poly.type
_entity_poly.pdbx_seq_one_letter_code
_entity_poly.pdbx_strand_id
1 'polypeptide(L)'
;MTTPRSRHSGRGRSLPLGIAAVAVVGASALTFGHAASLGGISSADVASFSVSGTVSVPTTTLPPRPDCGAGDNAVACVVPVGTTIDVKKLKWKADIVVLGTIDGDLEVKNGNITIGAGGLVTGKITQKGDGGVTVLAGGNVGKGIKEDGNGSVDISGTVADKVEEKGDGNLIIGPNGSVGDDAKESGPGNLVVNGTVADKAEEKDAGDLTVNGGVDEAKESGPGNLVVNGTVTKKAEENDDGDLIIGLDGVVGSAKESDAGELLCGTEFGLGACP
;
A
#
# COMPACT_ATOMS: atom_id res chain seq x y z
N MET A 1 53.07 14.31 -1.34
CA MET A 1 52.46 15.52 -0.74
C MET A 1 50.97 15.27 -0.63
N THR A 2 50.54 14.83 0.55
CA THR A 2 49.17 14.41 0.85
C THR A 2 48.71 15.23 2.05
N THR A 3 47.68 16.05 1.86
CA THR A 3 47.04 16.87 2.88
C THR A 3 45.97 16.06 3.61
N PRO A 4 45.94 16.02 4.95
CA PRO A 4 44.84 15.40 5.68
C PRO A 4 43.67 16.38 5.84
N ARG A 5 42.45 15.91 5.53
CA ARG A 5 41.19 16.65 5.74
C ARG A 5 40.72 16.56 7.20
N SER A 6 40.29 17.71 7.70
CA SER A 6 39.79 18.00 9.04
C SER A 6 38.49 17.27 9.36
N ARG A 7 38.39 16.68 10.56
CA ARG A 7 37.17 16.10 11.15
C ARG A 7 36.38 17.19 11.86
N HIS A 8 35.16 17.46 11.40
CA HIS A 8 34.20 18.30 12.12
C HIS A 8 33.45 17.49 13.17
N SER A 9 33.66 17.85 14.45
CA SER A 9 32.89 17.38 15.59
C SER A 9 31.60 18.21 15.70
N GLY A 10 30.47 17.62 15.30
CA GLY A 10 29.13 18.17 15.48
C GLY A 10 28.56 17.78 16.84
N ARG A 11 28.32 18.78 17.69
CA ARG A 11 27.71 18.62 19.03
C ARG A 11 26.23 18.22 18.90
N GLY A 12 25.89 17.07 19.45
CA GLY A 12 24.52 16.63 19.66
C GLY A 12 23.78 17.52 20.65
N ARG A 13 22.66 18.10 20.23
CA ARG A 13 21.66 18.70 21.11
C ARG A 13 20.60 17.66 21.42
N SER A 14 20.57 17.23 22.68
CA SER A 14 19.49 16.45 23.27
C SER A 14 18.23 17.33 23.36
N LEU A 15 17.14 16.90 22.74
CA LEU A 15 15.79 17.43 22.94
C LEU A 15 15.06 16.52 23.94
N PRO A 16 14.29 17.06 24.89
CA PRO A 16 13.48 16.26 25.80
C PRO A 16 12.26 15.70 25.04
N LEU A 17 12.17 14.37 24.97
CA LEU A 17 10.98 13.63 24.58
C LEU A 17 9.90 13.78 25.67
N GLY A 18 8.95 14.69 25.46
CA GLY A 18 7.69 14.71 26.19
C GLY A 18 6.68 13.80 25.49
N ILE A 19 6.49 12.58 26.00
CA ILE A 19 5.43 11.67 25.55
C ILE A 19 4.13 12.10 26.23
N ALA A 20 3.25 12.77 25.48
CA ALA A 20 1.86 12.95 25.87
C ALA A 20 1.04 11.82 25.25
N ALA A 21 0.66 10.84 26.06
CA ALA A 21 -0.31 9.82 25.67
C ALA A 21 -1.70 10.48 25.61
N VAL A 22 -2.21 10.71 24.40
CA VAL A 22 -3.61 11.09 24.17
C VAL A 22 -4.37 9.80 23.85
N ALA A 23 -5.05 9.24 24.86
CA ALA A 23 -6.04 8.22 24.63
C ALA A 23 -7.30 8.87 24.07
N VAL A 24 -7.51 8.79 22.75
CA VAL A 24 -8.78 9.13 22.12
C VAL A 24 -9.71 7.92 22.28
N VAL A 25 -10.41 7.87 23.42
CA VAL A 25 -11.65 7.08 23.50
C VAL A 25 -12.75 8.00 22.98
N GLY A 26 -13.41 7.58 21.90
CA GLY A 26 -14.51 8.29 21.28
C GLY A 26 -15.64 8.54 22.27
N ALA A 27 -15.63 9.72 22.87
CA ALA A 27 -16.77 10.33 23.52
C ALA A 27 -16.76 11.80 23.08
N SER A 28 -17.80 12.21 22.35
CA SER A 28 -18.01 13.59 21.96
C SER A 28 -17.88 14.48 23.19
N ALA A 29 -16.90 15.40 23.16
CA ALA A 29 -16.70 16.36 24.23
C ALA A 29 -17.88 17.35 24.25
N LEU A 30 -18.82 17.12 25.16
CA LEU A 30 -19.82 18.10 25.57
C LEU A 30 -19.14 19.08 26.53
N THR A 31 -18.84 20.28 26.06
CA THR A 31 -18.39 21.39 26.91
C THR A 31 -19.58 21.94 27.71
N PHE A 32 -19.69 21.56 28.98
CA PHE A 32 -20.61 22.20 29.92
C PHE A 32 -19.93 23.44 30.54
N GLY A 33 -20.43 24.63 30.19
CA GLY A 33 -20.08 25.86 30.88
C GLY A 33 -20.92 26.00 32.15
N HIS A 34 -20.30 25.77 33.31
CA HIS A 34 -20.44 26.46 34.61
C HIS A 34 -19.88 25.54 35.72
N ALA A 35 -18.79 25.97 36.36
CA ALA A 35 -18.19 25.27 37.49
C ALA A 35 -19.00 25.55 38.77
N ALA A 36 -19.84 24.61 39.18
CA ALA A 36 -20.34 24.55 40.56
C ALA A 36 -19.45 23.58 41.35
N SER A 37 -18.89 24.06 42.46
CA SER A 37 -18.11 23.28 43.43
C SER A 37 -19.00 22.21 44.06
N LEU A 38 -18.71 20.93 43.79
CA LEU A 38 -19.37 19.79 44.41
C LEU A 38 -18.45 19.18 45.48
N GLY A 39 -18.87 19.31 46.73
CA GLY A 39 -18.29 18.57 47.84
C GLY A 39 -18.64 17.08 47.76
N GLY A 40 -17.65 16.24 48.04
CA GLY A 40 -17.74 14.84 48.49
C GLY A 40 -18.91 13.99 47.97
N ILE A 41 -18.75 13.40 46.78
CA ILE A 41 -19.55 12.26 46.35
C ILE A 41 -18.79 10.96 46.63
N SER A 42 -19.40 10.10 47.45
CA SER A 42 -18.98 8.73 47.78
C SER A 42 -19.33 7.79 46.63
N SER A 43 -18.54 6.73 46.41
CA SER A 43 -18.68 5.78 45.29
C SER A 43 -19.97 4.94 45.28
N ALA A 44 -20.88 5.14 46.23
CA ALA A 44 -22.14 4.42 46.33
C ALA A 44 -23.35 5.13 45.67
N ASP A 45 -23.21 6.40 45.29
CA ASP A 45 -24.29 7.21 44.72
C ASP A 45 -24.12 7.43 43.20
N VAL A 46 -24.07 6.35 42.43
CA VAL A 46 -24.20 6.44 40.96
C VAL A 46 -25.67 6.29 40.60
N ALA A 47 -26.42 7.39 40.74
CA ALA A 47 -27.77 7.46 40.19
C ALA A 47 -27.67 7.37 38.66
N SER A 48 -28.34 6.38 38.06
CA SER A 48 -28.46 6.23 36.62
C SER A 48 -29.14 7.47 36.03
N PHE A 49 -28.38 8.33 35.37
CA PHE A 49 -28.92 9.51 34.70
C PHE A 49 -29.35 9.11 33.28
N SER A 50 -30.65 8.94 33.05
CA SER A 50 -31.20 8.75 31.70
C SER A 50 -31.49 10.12 31.10
N VAL A 51 -30.66 10.54 30.15
CA VAL A 51 -30.94 11.74 29.34
C VAL A 51 -31.79 11.32 28.15
N SER A 52 -33.11 11.51 28.26
CA SER A 52 -34.01 11.42 27.10
C SER A 52 -34.01 12.76 26.36
N GLY A 53 -33.13 12.90 25.38
CA GLY A 53 -33.09 14.03 24.46
C GLY A 53 -32.56 13.60 23.11
N THR A 54 -33.19 14.06 22.04
CA THR A 54 -32.69 13.87 20.67
C THR A 54 -31.45 14.76 20.49
N VAL A 55 -30.26 14.16 20.50
CA VAL A 55 -29.03 14.85 20.11
C VAL A 55 -29.05 15.01 18.59
N SER A 56 -29.46 16.18 18.11
CA SER A 56 -29.28 16.55 16.71
C SER A 56 -27.81 16.89 16.50
N VAL A 57 -27.04 15.91 16.00
CA VAL A 57 -25.68 16.16 15.51
C VAL A 57 -25.82 17.01 14.23
N PRO A 58 -25.30 18.25 14.20
CA PRO A 58 -25.31 19.03 12.98
C PRO A 58 -24.45 18.31 11.93
N THR A 59 -25.10 17.69 10.95
CA THR A 59 -24.41 17.22 9.75
C THR A 59 -23.97 18.44 8.97
N THR A 60 -22.70 18.82 9.12
CA THR A 60 -22.03 19.75 8.22
C THR A 60 -22.01 19.09 6.84
N THR A 61 -22.94 19.51 5.97
CA THR A 61 -22.93 19.10 4.57
C THR A 61 -21.68 19.69 3.93
N LEU A 62 -20.66 18.87 3.74
CA LEU A 62 -19.51 19.24 2.92
C LEU A 62 -20.01 19.67 1.53
N PRO A 63 -19.39 20.68 0.90
CA PRO A 63 -19.76 21.06 -0.45
C PRO A 63 -19.71 19.81 -1.36
N PRO A 64 -20.68 19.64 -2.27
CA PRO A 64 -20.70 18.49 -3.17
C PRO A 64 -19.37 18.47 -3.93
N ARG A 65 -18.62 17.36 -3.80
CA ARG A 65 -17.44 17.16 -4.63
C ARG A 65 -17.89 17.07 -6.09
N PRO A 66 -17.13 17.65 -7.03
CA PRO A 66 -17.47 17.55 -8.45
C PRO A 66 -17.54 16.08 -8.86
N ASP A 67 -18.58 15.73 -9.60
CA ASP A 67 -18.75 14.40 -10.20
C ASP A 67 -17.72 14.19 -11.31
N CYS A 68 -17.16 12.98 -11.39
CA CYS A 68 -16.10 12.67 -12.34
C CYS A 68 -16.69 12.52 -13.73
N GLY A 69 -16.79 13.62 -14.47
CA GLY A 69 -17.37 13.61 -15.81
C GLY A 69 -17.74 14.99 -16.35
N ALA A 70 -17.85 16.00 -15.47
CA ALA A 70 -18.17 17.36 -15.87
C ALA A 70 -17.30 18.37 -15.11
N GLY A 71 -16.23 18.87 -15.74
CA GLY A 71 -15.45 19.98 -15.17
C GLY A 71 -13.96 20.00 -15.52
N ASP A 72 -13.26 20.91 -14.86
CA ASP A 72 -11.79 20.96 -14.86
C ASP A 72 -11.23 19.74 -14.13
N ASN A 73 -10.37 18.99 -14.80
CA ASN A 73 -9.81 17.76 -14.29
C ASN A 73 -8.65 17.97 -13.31
N ALA A 74 -8.44 19.21 -12.86
CA ALA A 74 -7.43 19.61 -11.88
C ALA A 74 -7.93 19.58 -10.42
N VAL A 75 -9.18 19.19 -10.16
CA VAL A 75 -9.75 19.09 -8.81
C VAL A 75 -9.94 17.63 -8.42
N ALA A 76 -9.70 17.30 -7.16
CA ALA A 76 -9.94 15.95 -6.65
C ALA A 76 -11.39 15.50 -6.89
N CYS A 77 -11.56 14.25 -7.28
CA CYS A 77 -12.83 13.72 -7.73
C CYS A 77 -13.23 12.41 -7.02
N VAL A 78 -14.53 12.17 -6.90
CA VAL A 78 -15.07 10.92 -6.32
C VAL A 78 -16.14 10.37 -7.24
N VAL A 79 -16.01 9.11 -7.66
CA VAL A 79 -17.07 8.34 -8.33
C VAL A 79 -17.90 7.67 -7.25
N PRO A 80 -19.14 8.11 -6.97
CA PRO A 80 -19.93 7.58 -5.86
C PRO A 80 -20.39 6.14 -6.10
N VAL A 81 -20.70 5.43 -5.02
CA VAL A 81 -21.35 4.10 -5.09
C VAL A 81 -22.65 4.20 -5.88
N GLY A 82 -22.88 3.24 -6.78
CA GLY A 82 -24.08 3.19 -7.62
C GLY A 82 -24.03 4.08 -8.87
N THR A 83 -22.96 4.86 -9.04
CA THR A 83 -22.69 5.60 -10.28
C THR A 83 -21.86 4.77 -11.24
N THR A 84 -22.21 4.81 -12.52
CA THR A 84 -21.40 4.26 -13.61
C THR A 84 -20.98 5.39 -14.54
N ILE A 85 -19.67 5.51 -14.76
CA ILE A 85 -19.08 6.38 -15.80
C ILE A 85 -18.72 5.48 -16.98
N ASP A 86 -19.56 5.52 -18.02
CA ASP A 86 -19.32 4.82 -19.28
C ASP A 86 -18.52 5.71 -20.21
N VAL A 87 -17.20 5.48 -20.26
CA VAL A 87 -16.27 6.21 -21.11
C VAL A 87 -15.18 5.27 -21.56
N LYS A 88 -14.82 5.30 -22.85
CA LYS A 88 -13.67 4.52 -23.34
C LYS A 88 -12.38 4.76 -22.51
N LYS A 89 -12.16 6.01 -22.10
CA LYS A 89 -11.01 6.42 -21.29
C LYS A 89 -11.30 7.70 -20.51
N LEU A 90 -11.22 7.64 -19.18
CA LEU A 90 -11.29 8.77 -18.27
C LEU A 90 -9.87 9.32 -18.04
N LYS A 91 -9.67 10.64 -18.21
CA LYS A 91 -8.39 11.31 -17.96
C LYS A 91 -8.52 12.37 -16.87
N TRP A 92 -7.72 12.24 -15.82
CA TRP A 92 -7.73 13.14 -14.67
C TRP A 92 -6.34 13.73 -14.34
N LYS A 93 -6.27 14.86 -13.64
CA LYS A 93 -5.01 15.54 -13.28
C LYS A 93 -4.86 15.81 -11.76
N ALA A 94 -5.68 15.17 -10.96
CA ALA A 94 -5.72 15.31 -9.51
C ALA A 94 -6.11 13.96 -8.90
N ASP A 95 -6.30 13.90 -7.60
CA ASP A 95 -6.73 12.67 -6.93
C ASP A 95 -8.10 12.20 -7.43
N ILE A 96 -8.27 10.89 -7.61
CA ILE A 96 -9.56 10.27 -7.89
C ILE A 96 -9.82 9.12 -6.91
N VAL A 97 -11.02 9.11 -6.34
CA VAL A 97 -11.51 7.99 -5.53
C VAL A 97 -12.68 7.34 -6.25
N VAL A 98 -12.57 6.04 -6.52
CA VAL A 98 -13.59 5.27 -7.23
C VAL A 98 -14.31 4.36 -6.24
N LEU A 99 -15.56 4.67 -5.94
CA LEU A 99 -16.46 3.86 -5.10
C LEU A 99 -17.60 3.21 -5.91
N GLY A 100 -17.87 3.73 -7.11
CA GLY A 100 -18.77 3.15 -8.10
C GLY A 100 -18.02 2.44 -9.23
N THR A 101 -18.52 2.57 -10.45
CA THR A 101 -17.98 1.90 -11.63
C THR A 101 -17.44 2.92 -12.64
N ILE A 102 -16.23 2.68 -13.14
CA ILE A 102 -15.74 3.25 -14.39
C ILE A 102 -15.71 2.11 -15.42
N ASP A 103 -16.56 2.21 -16.44
CA ASP A 103 -16.54 1.28 -17.55
C ASP A 103 -15.61 1.79 -18.65
N GLY A 104 -14.33 1.43 -18.53
CA GLY A 104 -13.26 1.81 -19.43
C GLY A 104 -11.93 2.06 -18.70
N ASP A 105 -10.99 2.66 -19.43
CA ASP A 105 -9.65 2.93 -18.89
C ASP A 105 -9.63 4.17 -18.00
N LEU A 106 -8.80 4.17 -16.97
CA LEU A 106 -8.56 5.32 -16.10
C LEU A 106 -7.10 5.76 -16.21
N GLU A 107 -6.87 7.02 -16.61
CA GLU A 107 -5.55 7.64 -16.60
C GLU A 107 -5.54 8.87 -15.68
N VAL A 108 -4.65 8.90 -14.69
CA VAL A 108 -4.46 10.06 -13.81
C VAL A 108 -3.03 10.55 -13.91
N LYS A 109 -2.86 11.87 -13.99
CA LYS A 109 -1.55 12.53 -14.01
C LYS A 109 -1.39 13.43 -12.78
N ASN A 110 -0.28 13.32 -12.06
CA ASN A 110 0.02 14.15 -10.89
C ASN A 110 -1.09 14.08 -9.81
N GLY A 111 -1.59 12.88 -9.54
CA GLY A 111 -2.62 12.62 -8.55
C GLY A 111 -2.67 11.15 -8.15
N ASN A 112 -3.31 10.88 -7.02
CA ASN A 112 -3.50 9.54 -6.49
C ASN A 112 -4.76 8.89 -7.04
N ILE A 113 -4.70 7.59 -7.26
CA ILE A 113 -5.86 6.77 -7.64
C ILE A 113 -6.21 5.88 -6.45
N THR A 114 -7.42 5.98 -5.92
CA THR A 114 -7.91 5.06 -4.89
C THR A 114 -9.14 4.32 -5.40
N ILE A 115 -9.06 3.00 -5.52
CA ILE A 115 -10.22 2.15 -5.79
C ILE A 115 -10.72 1.63 -4.44
N GLY A 116 -11.84 2.17 -3.98
CA GLY A 116 -12.42 1.81 -2.69
C GLY A 116 -13.16 0.48 -2.71
N ALA A 117 -13.64 0.06 -1.54
CA ALA A 117 -14.48 -1.12 -1.42
C ALA A 117 -15.75 -0.97 -2.27
N GLY A 118 -16.00 -1.92 -3.17
CA GLY A 118 -17.10 -1.88 -4.15
C GLY A 118 -16.79 -1.05 -5.40
N GLY A 119 -15.65 -0.35 -5.44
CA GLY A 119 -15.16 0.35 -6.62
C GLY A 119 -14.73 -0.64 -7.70
N LEU A 120 -15.07 -0.32 -8.95
CA LEU A 120 -14.73 -1.12 -10.12
C LEU A 120 -14.19 -0.25 -11.25
N VAL A 121 -13.04 -0.63 -11.80
CA VAL A 121 -12.54 -0.12 -13.08
C VAL A 121 -12.45 -1.30 -14.04
N THR A 122 -13.28 -1.34 -15.08
CA THR A 122 -13.32 -2.49 -16.02
C THR A 122 -12.11 -2.52 -16.94
N GLY A 123 -11.50 -1.36 -17.20
CA GLY A 123 -10.33 -1.20 -18.06
C GLY A 123 -9.01 -1.22 -17.30
N LYS A 124 -8.00 -0.62 -17.93
CA LYS A 124 -6.66 -0.49 -17.39
C LYS A 124 -6.52 0.81 -16.59
N ILE A 125 -5.78 0.76 -15.48
CA ILE A 125 -5.36 1.94 -14.74
C ILE A 125 -3.97 2.38 -15.20
N THR A 126 -3.78 3.69 -15.41
CA THR A 126 -2.48 4.29 -15.66
C THR A 126 -2.30 5.54 -14.81
N GLN A 127 -1.39 5.51 -13.85
CA GLN A 127 -0.97 6.69 -13.11
C GLN A 127 0.32 7.23 -13.75
N LYS A 128 0.49 8.55 -13.82
CA LYS A 128 1.73 9.21 -14.31
C LYS A 128 2.14 10.37 -13.42
N GLY A 129 3.43 10.50 -13.16
CA GLY A 129 3.98 11.63 -12.39
C GLY A 129 3.70 11.48 -10.89
N ASP A 130 3.62 12.59 -10.16
CA ASP A 130 3.50 12.51 -8.69
C ASP A 130 2.17 11.88 -8.24
N GLY A 131 2.22 10.90 -7.34
CA GLY A 131 1.04 10.21 -6.79
C GLY A 131 1.11 8.69 -6.99
N GLY A 132 0.28 7.92 -6.31
CA GLY A 132 0.30 6.45 -6.39
C GLY A 132 -1.04 5.83 -6.74
N VAL A 133 -1.09 4.50 -6.72
CA VAL A 133 -2.32 3.72 -6.92
C VAL A 133 -2.59 2.86 -5.70
N THR A 134 -3.79 2.96 -5.13
CA THR A 134 -4.23 2.12 -4.03
C THR A 134 -5.52 1.40 -4.41
N VAL A 135 -5.50 0.07 -4.40
CA VAL A 135 -6.70 -0.76 -4.54
C VAL A 135 -7.03 -1.32 -3.17
N LEU A 136 -8.04 -0.75 -2.51
CA LEU A 136 -8.46 -1.21 -1.19
C LEU A 136 -9.16 -2.57 -1.28
N ALA A 137 -9.27 -3.25 -0.14
CA ALA A 137 -10.02 -4.51 -0.05
C ALA A 137 -11.46 -4.34 -0.59
N GLY A 138 -11.87 -5.26 -1.46
CA GLY A 138 -13.15 -5.19 -2.18
C GLY A 138 -13.18 -4.24 -3.40
N GLY A 139 -12.08 -3.54 -3.69
CA GLY A 139 -11.89 -2.82 -4.96
C GLY A 139 -11.43 -3.77 -6.08
N ASN A 140 -11.84 -3.49 -7.32
CA ASN A 140 -11.61 -4.37 -8.46
C ASN A 140 -11.08 -3.61 -9.68
N VAL A 141 -10.08 -4.17 -10.36
CA VAL A 141 -9.49 -3.64 -11.60
C VAL A 141 -9.41 -4.73 -12.67
N GLY A 142 -9.95 -4.46 -13.86
CA GLY A 142 -10.18 -5.48 -14.90
C GLY A 142 -9.00 -5.78 -15.84
N LYS A 143 -8.18 -4.78 -16.21
CA LYS A 143 -7.09 -4.97 -17.20
C LYS A 143 -5.71 -4.52 -16.71
N GLY A 144 -5.50 -4.59 -15.40
CA GLY A 144 -4.20 -4.32 -14.80
C GLY A 144 -3.94 -2.86 -14.45
N ILE A 145 -2.77 -2.64 -13.88
CA ILE A 145 -2.31 -1.35 -13.36
C ILE A 145 -0.93 -1.05 -13.94
N LYS A 146 -0.71 0.22 -14.27
CA LYS A 146 0.61 0.76 -14.62
C LYS A 146 0.83 2.08 -13.90
N GLU A 147 1.83 2.16 -13.05
CA GLU A 147 2.33 3.40 -12.44
C GLU A 147 3.62 3.78 -13.20
N ASP A 148 3.73 5.04 -13.64
CA ASP A 148 4.86 5.58 -14.42
C ASP A 148 5.46 6.82 -13.73
N GLY A 149 5.33 6.91 -12.41
CA GLY A 149 5.63 8.04 -11.55
C GLY A 149 6.58 7.68 -10.41
N ASN A 150 6.55 8.43 -9.32
CA ASN A 150 7.39 8.19 -8.14
C ASN A 150 6.55 7.68 -6.96
N GLY A 151 5.30 7.28 -7.20
CA GLY A 151 4.40 6.86 -6.13
C GLY A 151 4.16 5.36 -6.13
N SER A 152 3.88 4.82 -4.96
CA SER A 152 3.74 3.37 -4.78
C SER A 152 2.41 2.82 -5.29
N VAL A 153 2.39 1.52 -5.56
CA VAL A 153 1.20 0.74 -5.87
C VAL A 153 0.89 -0.20 -4.71
N ASP A 154 -0.23 0.03 -4.02
CA ASP A 154 -0.70 -0.77 -2.88
C ASP A 154 -1.98 -1.52 -3.23
N ILE A 155 -1.93 -2.86 -3.23
CA ILE A 155 -3.05 -3.72 -3.63
C ILE A 155 -3.51 -4.58 -2.46
N SER A 156 -4.66 -4.24 -1.90
CA SER A 156 -5.41 -5.06 -0.94
C SER A 156 -6.71 -5.63 -1.52
N GLY A 157 -7.05 -5.29 -2.77
CA GLY A 157 -8.20 -5.81 -3.53
C GLY A 157 -7.79 -6.74 -4.67
N THR A 158 -8.60 -6.77 -5.74
CA THR A 158 -8.36 -7.68 -6.88
C THR A 158 -7.99 -6.91 -8.14
N VAL A 159 -6.91 -7.34 -8.78
CA VAL A 159 -6.51 -6.92 -10.12
C VAL A 159 -6.46 -8.16 -11.00
N ALA A 160 -7.30 -8.21 -12.03
CA ALA A 160 -7.48 -9.43 -12.82
C ALA A 160 -6.32 -9.75 -13.77
N ASP A 161 -5.40 -8.81 -13.96
CA ASP A 161 -4.34 -8.85 -14.97
C ASP A 161 -3.07 -8.20 -14.37
N LYS A 162 -2.03 -8.01 -15.20
CA LYS A 162 -0.72 -7.53 -14.81
C LYS A 162 -0.69 -6.20 -14.05
N VAL A 163 0.18 -6.14 -13.04
CA VAL A 163 0.54 -4.90 -12.32
C VAL A 163 1.99 -4.57 -12.60
N GLU A 164 2.26 -3.30 -12.95
CA GLU A 164 3.61 -2.79 -13.18
C GLU A 164 3.78 -1.42 -12.50
N GLU A 165 4.79 -1.30 -11.64
CA GLU A 165 5.37 -0.05 -11.12
C GLU A 165 6.72 0.14 -11.86
N LYS A 166 7.12 1.37 -12.17
CA LYS A 166 8.31 1.71 -12.97
C LYS A 166 9.24 2.77 -12.39
N GLY A 167 8.87 3.45 -11.31
CA GLY A 167 9.68 4.46 -10.68
C GLY A 167 10.09 4.09 -9.27
N ASP A 168 10.27 5.11 -8.44
CA ASP A 168 10.97 4.93 -7.16
C ASP A 168 10.04 4.45 -6.02
N GLY A 169 8.76 4.20 -6.31
CA GLY A 169 7.80 3.70 -5.33
C GLY A 169 7.88 2.19 -5.19
N ASN A 170 7.21 1.64 -4.17
CA ASN A 170 7.14 0.18 -4.00
C ASN A 170 5.87 -0.37 -4.65
N LEU A 171 5.96 -1.61 -5.13
CA LEU A 171 4.81 -2.43 -5.45
C LEU A 171 4.51 -3.40 -4.31
N ILE A 172 3.37 -3.21 -3.64
CA ILE A 172 2.96 -3.98 -2.47
C ILE A 172 1.65 -4.70 -2.75
N ILE A 173 1.68 -6.04 -2.74
CA ILE A 173 0.49 -6.88 -2.74
C ILE A 173 0.19 -7.25 -1.29
N GLY A 174 -0.78 -6.58 -0.68
CA GLY A 174 -1.20 -6.81 0.70
C GLY A 174 -1.80 -8.21 0.92
N PRO A 175 -2.04 -8.63 2.18
CA PRO A 175 -2.48 -9.99 2.51
C PRO A 175 -3.80 -10.43 1.87
N ASN A 176 -4.70 -9.47 1.56
CA ASN A 176 -5.96 -9.73 0.86
C ASN A 176 -5.89 -9.38 -0.64
N GLY A 177 -4.72 -8.93 -1.11
CA GLY A 177 -4.47 -8.57 -2.48
C GLY A 177 -4.36 -9.79 -3.37
N SER A 178 -4.93 -9.72 -4.56
CA SER A 178 -4.83 -10.75 -5.59
C SER A 178 -4.54 -10.12 -6.93
N VAL A 179 -3.47 -10.57 -7.58
CA VAL A 179 -3.10 -10.23 -8.95
C VAL A 179 -3.24 -11.48 -9.82
N GLY A 180 -4.03 -11.38 -10.89
CA GLY A 180 -4.40 -12.51 -11.75
C GLY A 180 -3.33 -12.92 -12.77
N ASP A 181 -2.24 -12.17 -12.89
CA ASP A 181 -1.14 -12.38 -13.81
C ASP A 181 0.19 -11.95 -13.13
N ASP A 182 1.11 -11.30 -13.85
CA ASP A 182 2.37 -10.76 -13.32
C ASP A 182 2.19 -9.62 -12.31
N ALA A 183 3.05 -9.58 -11.29
CA ALA A 183 3.35 -8.38 -10.50
C ALA A 183 4.82 -7.99 -10.73
N LYS A 184 5.05 -6.76 -11.20
CA LYS A 184 6.38 -6.34 -11.66
C LYS A 184 6.74 -4.95 -11.13
N GLU A 185 7.84 -4.88 -10.40
CA GLU A 185 8.52 -3.63 -10.04
C GLU A 185 9.68 -3.42 -11.03
N SER A 186 9.91 -2.19 -11.45
CA SER A 186 10.89 -1.86 -12.50
C SER A 186 11.49 -0.48 -12.35
N GLY A 187 11.42 0.06 -11.14
CA GLY A 187 12.32 1.11 -10.70
C GLY A 187 12.97 0.68 -9.39
N PRO A 188 13.64 1.61 -8.68
CA PRO A 188 14.47 1.28 -7.52
C PRO A 188 13.67 1.05 -6.22
N GLY A 189 12.40 0.67 -6.34
CA GLY A 189 11.54 0.31 -5.22
C GLY A 189 11.68 -1.16 -4.85
N ASN A 190 10.86 -1.62 -3.90
CA ASN A 190 10.79 -3.03 -3.54
C ASN A 190 9.46 -3.63 -3.98
N LEU A 191 9.49 -4.88 -4.43
CA LEU A 191 8.32 -5.71 -4.61
C LEU A 191 8.05 -6.56 -3.37
N VAL A 192 6.91 -6.33 -2.70
CA VAL A 192 6.49 -7.12 -1.54
C VAL A 192 5.17 -7.84 -1.82
N VAL A 193 5.19 -9.17 -1.78
CA VAL A 193 4.02 -10.02 -1.99
C VAL A 193 3.60 -10.70 -0.69
N ASN A 194 2.56 -10.15 -0.04
CA ASN A 194 1.89 -10.77 1.12
C ASN A 194 0.60 -11.51 0.73
N GLY A 195 0.02 -11.19 -0.43
CA GLY A 195 -1.19 -11.80 -0.98
C GLY A 195 -0.88 -12.89 -2.02
N THR A 196 -1.62 -12.91 -3.13
CA THR A 196 -1.40 -13.87 -4.22
C THR A 196 -1.09 -13.19 -5.55
N VAL A 197 -0.10 -13.69 -6.27
CA VAL A 197 0.20 -13.35 -7.67
C VAL A 197 0.12 -14.65 -8.46
N ALA A 198 -0.73 -14.71 -9.48
CA ALA A 198 -1.04 -15.98 -10.13
C ALA A 198 0.12 -16.54 -10.97
N ASP A 199 0.95 -15.67 -11.56
CA ASP A 199 2.10 -16.09 -12.37
C ASP A 199 3.41 -15.65 -11.72
N LYS A 200 3.99 -14.53 -12.17
CA LYS A 200 5.33 -14.15 -11.74
C LYS A 200 5.35 -12.85 -10.93
N ALA A 201 6.06 -12.87 -9.81
CA ALA A 201 6.54 -11.67 -9.13
C ALA A 201 7.98 -11.38 -9.59
N GLU A 202 8.22 -10.21 -10.19
CA GLU A 202 9.54 -9.83 -10.72
C GLU A 202 9.95 -8.44 -10.21
N GLU A 203 11.03 -8.38 -9.43
CA GLU A 203 11.82 -7.17 -9.21
C GLU A 203 12.93 -7.12 -10.27
N LYS A 204 13.26 -5.93 -10.78
CA LYS A 204 14.15 -5.78 -11.94
C LYS A 204 15.32 -4.86 -11.73
N ASP A 205 15.13 -3.88 -10.87
CA ASP A 205 16.09 -2.82 -10.67
C ASP A 205 16.58 -2.89 -9.22
N ALA A 206 17.02 -1.79 -8.64
CA ALA A 206 17.54 -1.84 -7.27
C ALA A 206 16.39 -2.01 -6.28
N GLY A 207 16.33 -3.11 -5.54
CA GLY A 207 15.21 -3.39 -4.66
C GLY A 207 15.32 -4.79 -4.08
N ASP A 208 14.55 -5.09 -3.04
CA ASP A 208 14.38 -6.48 -2.61
C ASP A 208 13.02 -7.01 -3.10
N LEU A 209 13.01 -8.23 -3.62
CA LEU A 209 11.79 -9.00 -3.80
C LEU A 209 11.51 -9.83 -2.54
N THR A 210 10.44 -9.51 -1.82
CA THR A 210 9.98 -10.31 -0.66
C THR A 210 8.66 -11.01 -0.92
N VAL A 211 8.65 -12.35 -0.86
CA VAL A 211 7.46 -13.19 -1.01
C VAL A 211 7.08 -13.81 0.33
N ASN A 212 6.03 -13.28 0.97
CA ASN A 212 5.40 -13.85 2.17
C ASN A 212 4.08 -14.59 1.86
N GLY A 213 3.50 -14.31 0.69
CA GLY A 213 2.24 -14.90 0.21
C GLY A 213 2.46 -16.07 -0.76
N GLY A 214 1.64 -16.15 -1.82
CA GLY A 214 1.73 -17.20 -2.83
C GLY A 214 1.99 -16.66 -4.23
N VAL A 215 3.01 -17.19 -4.91
CA VAL A 215 3.33 -16.90 -6.31
C VAL A 215 3.72 -18.18 -7.06
N ASP A 216 3.61 -18.18 -8.39
CA ASP A 216 4.10 -19.31 -9.19
C ASP A 216 5.62 -19.19 -9.42
N GLU A 217 6.07 -18.02 -9.85
CA GLU A 217 7.48 -17.71 -10.06
C GLU A 217 7.88 -16.43 -9.30
N ALA A 218 9.04 -16.45 -8.67
CA ALA A 218 9.64 -15.29 -8.02
C ALA A 218 10.99 -15.01 -8.65
N LYS A 219 11.22 -13.78 -9.10
CA LYS A 219 12.45 -13.41 -9.79
C LYS A 219 12.98 -12.05 -9.34
N GLU A 220 14.21 -12.03 -8.88
CA GLU A 220 15.03 -10.82 -8.76
C GLU A 220 16.07 -10.81 -9.91
N SER A 221 16.28 -9.66 -10.54
CA SER A 221 17.25 -9.41 -11.61
C SER A 221 18.05 -8.11 -11.46
N GLY A 222 17.75 -7.26 -10.47
CA GLY A 222 18.53 -6.08 -10.14
C GLY A 222 19.02 -6.08 -8.69
N PRO A 223 19.98 -5.19 -8.37
CA PRO A 223 20.76 -5.32 -7.14
C PRO A 223 19.89 -5.31 -5.88
N GLY A 224 19.77 -6.49 -5.25
CA GLY A 224 19.08 -6.71 -3.99
C GLY A 224 18.67 -8.16 -3.82
N ASN A 225 17.95 -8.49 -2.76
CA ASN A 225 17.75 -9.88 -2.36
C ASN A 225 16.39 -10.41 -2.78
N LEU A 226 16.35 -11.70 -3.13
CA LEU A 226 15.11 -12.45 -3.20
C LEU A 226 14.87 -13.17 -1.87
N VAL A 227 13.88 -12.73 -1.09
CA VAL A 227 13.50 -13.35 0.18
C VAL A 227 12.16 -14.08 0.04
N VAL A 228 12.15 -15.39 0.30
CA VAL A 228 10.94 -16.23 0.26
C VAL A 228 10.59 -16.76 1.64
N ASN A 229 9.55 -16.21 2.25
CA ASN A 229 8.94 -16.73 3.49
C ASN A 229 7.56 -17.37 3.26
N GLY A 230 7.02 -17.26 2.04
CA GLY A 230 5.74 -17.83 1.63
C GLY A 230 5.90 -19.04 0.70
N THR A 231 5.02 -19.16 -0.30
CA THR A 231 5.05 -20.24 -1.28
C THR A 231 5.38 -19.72 -2.68
N VAL A 232 6.39 -20.32 -3.32
CA VAL A 232 6.73 -20.15 -4.74
C VAL A 232 6.60 -21.51 -5.43
N THR A 233 5.55 -21.73 -6.22
CA THR A 233 5.18 -23.09 -6.63
C THR A 233 6.12 -23.70 -7.67
N LYS A 234 6.71 -22.89 -8.55
CA LYS A 234 7.59 -23.35 -9.64
C LYS A 234 9.06 -23.06 -9.36
N LYS A 235 9.42 -21.77 -9.30
CA LYS A 235 10.83 -21.35 -9.30
C LYS A 235 11.04 -20.02 -8.59
N ALA A 236 11.99 -20.00 -7.66
CA ALA A 236 12.60 -18.78 -7.13
C ALA A 236 13.97 -18.60 -7.78
N GLU A 237 14.21 -17.44 -8.39
CA GLU A 237 15.46 -17.14 -9.09
C GLU A 237 15.96 -15.73 -8.78
N GLU A 238 17.20 -15.65 -8.33
CA GLU A 238 17.97 -14.43 -8.18
C GLU A 238 19.03 -14.44 -9.33
N ASN A 239 19.31 -13.28 -9.93
CA ASN A 239 20.18 -13.18 -11.13
C ASN A 239 21.23 -12.06 -11.11
N ASP A 240 21.48 -11.46 -9.96
CA ASP A 240 22.45 -10.40 -9.74
C ASP A 240 23.20 -10.57 -8.40
N ASP A 241 24.00 -9.58 -8.00
CA ASP A 241 24.92 -9.70 -6.87
C ASP A 241 24.24 -9.81 -5.47
N GLY A 242 22.91 -9.99 -5.41
CA GLY A 242 22.16 -10.22 -4.18
C GLY A 242 22.10 -11.68 -3.73
N ASP A 243 21.37 -11.96 -2.66
CA ASP A 243 21.20 -13.32 -2.13
C ASP A 243 19.78 -13.86 -2.37
N LEU A 244 19.65 -15.14 -2.76
CA LEU A 244 18.39 -15.89 -2.63
C LEU A 244 18.27 -16.50 -1.23
N ILE A 245 17.34 -15.95 -0.44
CA ILE A 245 17.08 -16.34 0.95
C ILE A 245 15.73 -17.04 1.06
N ILE A 246 15.73 -18.33 1.38
CA ILE A 246 14.52 -19.10 1.69
C ILE A 246 14.38 -19.15 3.20
N GLY A 247 13.39 -18.42 3.72
CA GLY A 247 13.05 -18.38 5.14
C GLY A 247 12.52 -19.70 5.67
N LEU A 248 12.36 -19.78 7.00
CA LEU A 248 11.96 -21.02 7.69
C LEU A 248 10.62 -21.59 7.20
N ASP A 249 9.68 -20.69 6.89
CA ASP A 249 8.35 -21.03 6.39
C ASP A 249 8.28 -21.02 4.85
N GLY A 250 9.40 -20.72 4.19
CA GLY A 250 9.51 -20.63 2.74
C GLY A 250 9.41 -22.00 2.06
N VAL A 251 8.54 -22.12 1.07
CA VAL A 251 8.40 -23.30 0.23
C VAL A 251 8.62 -22.91 -1.21
N VAL A 252 9.62 -23.51 -1.87
CA VAL A 252 9.90 -23.27 -3.29
C VAL A 252 9.86 -24.58 -4.08
N GLY A 253 9.35 -24.54 -5.31
CA GLY A 253 9.43 -25.68 -6.24
C GLY A 253 10.87 -25.98 -6.67
N SER A 254 11.65 -24.93 -6.92
CA SER A 254 13.09 -24.98 -7.19
C SER A 254 13.72 -23.63 -6.87
N ALA A 255 14.99 -23.63 -6.47
CA ALA A 255 15.78 -22.43 -6.20
C ALA A 255 16.95 -22.31 -7.19
N LYS A 256 17.25 -21.10 -7.65
CA LYS A 256 18.43 -20.83 -8.47
C LYS A 256 19.04 -19.48 -8.14
N GLU A 257 20.26 -19.53 -7.60
CA GLU A 257 21.20 -18.41 -7.61
C GLU A 257 22.01 -18.46 -8.90
N SER A 258 22.08 -17.36 -9.64
CA SER A 258 22.66 -17.40 -10.99
C SER A 258 24.09 -16.87 -11.08
N ASP A 259 24.60 -16.25 -10.04
CA ASP A 259 25.90 -15.57 -10.08
C ASP A 259 26.71 -15.63 -8.76
N ALA A 260 27.17 -14.49 -8.25
CA ALA A 260 28.07 -14.36 -7.11
C ALA A 260 27.37 -14.34 -5.74
N GLY A 261 26.02 -14.26 -5.72
CA GLY A 261 25.19 -14.36 -4.53
C GLY A 261 25.27 -15.70 -3.78
N GLU A 262 24.71 -15.72 -2.57
CA GLU A 262 24.55 -16.95 -1.78
C GLU A 262 23.09 -17.41 -1.73
N LEU A 263 22.87 -18.67 -2.14
CA LEU A 263 21.64 -19.38 -1.83
C LEU A 263 21.61 -19.80 -0.34
N LEU A 264 20.80 -19.12 0.47
CA LEU A 264 20.67 -19.32 1.91
C LEU A 264 19.32 -19.96 2.28
N CYS A 265 19.34 -21.12 2.94
CA CYS A 265 18.14 -21.74 3.49
C CYS A 265 18.12 -21.71 5.02
N GLY A 266 17.06 -21.13 5.57
CA GLY A 266 16.75 -21.22 7.00
C GLY A 266 16.29 -22.64 7.35
N THR A 267 17.04 -23.34 8.21
CA THR A 267 16.51 -24.52 8.92
C THR A 267 16.39 -24.23 10.41
N GLU A 268 15.51 -24.94 11.10
CA GLU A 268 15.34 -24.85 12.57
C GLU A 268 16.66 -25.06 13.35
N PHE A 269 17.73 -25.54 12.71
CA PHE A 269 19.03 -25.84 13.33
C PHE A 269 20.27 -25.30 12.58
N GLY A 270 20.13 -24.37 11.62
CA GLY A 270 21.25 -23.75 10.89
C GLY A 270 21.06 -23.69 9.37
N LEU A 271 22.10 -23.32 8.62
CA LEU A 271 22.07 -23.30 7.15
C LEU A 271 22.05 -24.74 6.61
N GLY A 272 20.97 -25.12 5.92
CA GLY A 272 20.78 -26.44 5.30
C GLY A 272 20.83 -26.37 3.78
N ALA A 273 20.88 -27.54 3.11
CA ALA A 273 20.79 -27.60 1.66
C ALA A 273 19.38 -27.22 1.18
N CYS A 274 19.31 -26.27 0.24
CA CYS A 274 18.06 -25.86 -0.40
C CYS A 274 17.57 -26.90 -1.42
N PRO A 275 16.24 -27.00 -1.64
CA PRO A 275 15.64 -27.83 -2.69
C PRO A 275 16.01 -27.39 -4.11
#